data_AF-A0A7X8WRJ3-F1
#
_entry.id   AF-A0A7X8WRJ3-F1
#
_cell.length_a   1.000
_cell.length_b   1.000
_cell.length_c   1.000
_cell.angle_alpha   90.00
_cell.angle_beta   90.00
_cell.angle_gamma   90.00
#
_symmetry.space_group_name_H-M   'P 1'
#
loop_
_entity.id
_entity.type
_entity.pdbx_description
1 polymer ?
#
loop_
_entity_poly.entity_id
_entity_poly.type
_entity_poly.pdbx_seq_one_letter_code
_entity_poly.pdbx_strand_id
1 'polypeptide(L)'
;MHLSRRTLLAGLASIGLAPLASPAAASQNVGEGQAAPEAASRIFRIGVPAKALSTDPCVTNDIETHRLARQVYQNLIGIDPETGETIAELATDWTFSDDGLQLVLELEHDVSFHDGTELTADVVVKNFERWGSVNELLGAERLRQVGRLPYSVVFGGYFDQDACLLESVEASSEHIVTLTFTEPVQALIRSLTHPAFAISSPESWADFDAALQDGLPLVPLAGTGPYRWGDTSGETIGLESVNDGHDVAVLAIPNLHERLYGLDTQQLDVFDAVSPAILRELVQSGYQVLQRDPLAVLYLGMNQAHPVMQNLHVRQAVAHALFRGDMVDSLQLDGSYVAHQFNPPSLLERSDEVTTYNGDLNRATNLLAAAGYDGEPIEFWYPTGAERVYM
;
A
#
# COMPACT_ATOMS: atom_id res chain seq x y z
N MET A 1 -3.25 -10.61 -27.25
CA MET A 1 -2.12 -10.85 -28.16
C MET A 1 -0.87 -10.48 -27.40
N HIS A 2 -0.25 -11.46 -26.74
CA HIS A 2 0.85 -11.25 -25.79
C HIS A 2 2.14 -10.91 -26.53
N LEU A 3 2.78 -9.80 -26.18
CA LEU A 3 4.13 -9.44 -26.62
C LEU A 3 4.94 -9.11 -25.37
N SER A 4 5.87 -10.00 -25.01
CA SER A 4 6.77 -9.81 -23.87
C SER A 4 7.88 -8.80 -24.22
N ARG A 5 8.30 -8.04 -23.22
CA ARG A 5 9.24 -6.89 -23.29
C ARG A 5 10.71 -7.24 -23.64
N ARG A 6 10.99 -8.42 -24.20
CA ARG A 6 12.39 -8.91 -24.38
C ARG A 6 12.93 -8.88 -25.81
N THR A 7 12.36 -8.11 -26.74
CA THR A 7 12.89 -8.06 -28.12
C THR A 7 12.79 -6.68 -28.76
N LEU A 8 13.49 -5.70 -28.19
CA LEU A 8 13.60 -4.39 -28.82
C LEU A 8 14.94 -3.72 -28.51
N LEU A 9 16.04 -4.34 -28.92
CA LEU A 9 17.36 -3.70 -29.07
C LEU A 9 18.27 -4.58 -29.95
N ALA A 10 17.87 -4.78 -31.21
CA ALA A 10 18.77 -5.27 -32.24
C ALA A 10 18.30 -4.79 -33.62
N GLY A 11 19.01 -3.82 -34.17
CA GLY A 11 18.96 -3.51 -35.59
C GLY A 11 18.62 -2.05 -35.89
N LEU A 12 19.65 -1.27 -36.19
CA LEU A 12 19.74 -0.41 -37.39
C LEU A 12 20.96 0.52 -37.27
N ALA A 13 22.09 0.13 -37.87
CA ALA A 13 23.03 1.07 -38.48
C ALA A 13 24.01 0.30 -39.38
N SER A 14 23.68 0.19 -40.66
CA SER A 14 24.66 -0.09 -41.70
C SER A 14 24.45 0.89 -42.84
N ILE A 15 25.58 1.19 -43.51
CA ILE A 15 25.78 1.93 -44.78
C ILE A 15 26.32 3.36 -44.61
N GLY A 16 27.60 3.50 -44.97
CA GLY A 16 28.28 4.76 -45.22
C GLY A 16 29.79 4.61 -45.42
N LEU A 17 30.23 3.83 -46.42
CA LEU A 17 31.64 3.74 -46.85
C LEU A 17 32.01 4.95 -47.74
N ALA A 18 33.14 5.62 -47.44
CA ALA A 18 34.01 6.27 -48.42
C ALA A 18 35.44 6.50 -47.84
N PRO A 19 36.51 6.55 -48.66
CA PRO A 19 37.80 5.97 -48.30
C PRO A 19 38.96 6.94 -48.01
N LEU A 20 39.98 6.40 -47.32
CA LEU A 20 41.43 6.66 -47.40
C LEU A 20 41.99 8.06 -47.07
N ALA A 21 42.67 8.15 -45.93
CA ALA A 21 44.03 8.71 -45.83
C ALA A 21 44.70 8.27 -44.50
N SER A 22 45.65 7.34 -44.56
CA SER A 22 46.64 7.16 -43.48
C SER A 22 47.70 8.25 -43.57
N PRO A 23 48.15 8.76 -42.41
CA PRO A 23 49.59 8.74 -42.20
C PRO A 23 50.00 8.32 -40.78
N ALA A 24 51.13 7.62 -40.76
CA ALA A 24 52.18 7.63 -39.75
C ALA A 24 51.83 7.22 -38.31
N ALA A 25 52.36 6.04 -37.96
CA ALA A 25 52.52 5.53 -36.61
C ALA A 25 53.20 6.56 -35.68
N ALA A 26 52.53 6.86 -34.58
CA ALA A 26 53.16 7.32 -33.35
C ALA A 26 52.81 6.29 -32.27
N SER A 27 53.79 5.47 -31.88
CA SER A 27 53.67 4.60 -30.72
C SER A 27 53.43 5.46 -29.48
N GLN A 28 52.22 5.40 -28.93
CA GLN A 28 51.93 5.89 -27.59
C GLN A 28 51.66 4.70 -26.68
N ASN A 29 52.40 4.68 -25.57
CA ASN A 29 52.32 3.71 -24.49
C ASN A 29 50.87 3.38 -24.16
N VAL A 30 50.56 2.08 -24.15
CA VAL A 30 49.38 1.53 -23.51
C VAL A 30 49.57 1.74 -22.00
N GLY A 31 49.08 2.87 -21.49
CA GLY A 31 48.81 3.05 -20.08
C GLY A 31 47.65 2.13 -19.72
N GLU A 32 47.82 1.36 -18.65
CA GLU A 32 46.80 0.52 -18.04
C GLU A 32 45.47 1.26 -17.98
N GLY A 33 44.45 0.70 -18.62
CA GLY A 33 43.09 1.22 -18.55
C GLY A 33 42.66 1.23 -17.10
N GLN A 34 42.57 2.43 -16.51
CA GLN A 34 41.74 2.65 -15.34
C GLN A 34 40.34 2.12 -15.69
N ALA A 35 39.94 1.07 -14.97
CA ALA A 35 38.55 0.65 -14.94
C ALA A 35 37.70 1.89 -14.70
N ALA A 36 36.67 2.08 -15.52
CA ALA A 36 35.65 3.08 -15.25
C ALA A 36 35.19 2.89 -13.79
N PRO A 37 35.04 3.96 -13.00
CA PRO A 37 34.53 3.81 -11.65
C PRO A 37 33.20 3.09 -11.74
N GLU A 38 33.10 1.97 -11.04
CA GLU A 38 31.87 1.26 -10.75
C GLU A 38 30.84 2.32 -10.38
N ALA A 39 29.75 2.40 -11.15
CA ALA A 39 28.77 3.46 -10.99
C ALA A 39 28.27 3.39 -9.53
N ALA A 40 28.73 4.33 -8.70
CA ALA A 40 28.27 4.43 -7.32
C ALA A 40 26.74 4.37 -7.35
N SER A 41 26.13 3.45 -6.58
CA SER A 41 24.68 3.31 -6.58
C SER A 41 24.09 4.69 -6.33
N ARG A 42 23.36 5.19 -7.33
CA ARG A 42 22.80 6.53 -7.26
C ARG A 42 21.54 6.40 -6.44
N ILE A 43 21.59 6.79 -5.17
CA ILE A 43 20.47 6.71 -4.25
C ILE A 43 19.35 7.63 -4.74
N PHE A 44 18.16 7.06 -4.92
CA PHE A 44 16.92 7.78 -5.22
C PHE A 44 16.20 8.15 -3.91
N ARG A 45 15.96 9.43 -3.67
CA ARG A 45 15.52 9.97 -2.37
C ARG A 45 14.05 10.37 -2.42
N ILE A 46 13.25 9.74 -1.58
CA ILE A 46 11.79 9.91 -1.52
C ILE A 46 11.43 10.57 -0.18
N GLY A 47 10.75 11.72 -0.24
CA GLY A 47 10.13 12.34 0.94
C GLY A 47 8.71 11.83 1.18
N VAL A 48 8.43 11.34 2.38
CA VAL A 48 7.10 10.83 2.78
C VAL A 48 6.61 11.54 4.05
N PRO A 49 5.29 11.62 4.29
CA PRO A 49 4.73 12.33 5.44
C PRO A 49 4.96 11.61 6.79
N ALA A 50 5.23 10.31 6.77
CA ALA A 50 5.42 9.51 7.97
C ALA A 50 6.45 8.40 7.75
N LYS A 51 7.00 7.88 8.84
CA LYS A 51 7.88 6.70 8.81
C LYS A 51 7.03 5.43 8.85
N ALA A 52 7.47 4.38 8.17
CA ALA A 52 6.91 3.04 8.36
C ALA A 52 7.05 2.60 9.83
N LEU A 53 6.03 1.92 10.35
CA LEU A 53 6.03 1.44 11.73
C LEU A 53 6.68 0.07 11.89
N SER A 54 6.71 -0.73 10.83
CA SER A 54 7.31 -2.06 10.84
C SER A 54 7.85 -2.46 9.47
N THR A 55 8.64 -3.52 9.46
CA THR A 55 9.06 -4.24 8.24
C THR A 55 8.12 -5.40 7.94
N ASP A 56 7.35 -5.92 8.91
CA ASP A 56 6.33 -6.95 8.68
C ASP A 56 4.97 -6.28 8.44
N PRO A 57 4.39 -6.41 7.22
CA PRO A 57 3.10 -5.80 6.92
C PRO A 57 1.92 -6.50 7.61
N CYS A 58 2.10 -7.69 8.20
CA CYS A 58 0.98 -8.42 8.84
C CYS A 58 0.64 -7.89 10.24
N VAL A 59 1.56 -7.16 10.89
CA VAL A 59 1.39 -6.65 12.27
C VAL A 59 0.86 -5.22 12.36
N THR A 60 0.64 -4.55 11.24
CA THR A 60 0.25 -3.13 11.19
C THR A 60 -0.69 -2.84 10.03
N ASN A 61 -1.42 -1.72 10.14
CA ASN A 61 -2.32 -1.19 9.13
C ASN A 61 -1.85 0.12 8.52
N ASP A 62 -0.62 0.56 8.83
CA ASP A 62 -0.12 1.83 8.32
C ASP A 62 0.31 1.73 6.86
N ILE A 63 0.02 2.79 6.11
CA ILE A 63 0.21 2.86 4.67
C ILE A 63 1.70 2.81 4.30
N GLU A 64 2.57 3.40 5.12
CA GLU A 64 4.00 3.49 4.83
C GLU A 64 4.67 2.12 4.89
N THR A 65 4.37 1.32 5.92
CA THR A 65 4.79 -0.09 5.99
C THR A 65 4.32 -0.86 4.74
N HIS A 66 3.03 -0.74 4.38
CA HIS A 66 2.48 -1.48 3.23
C HIS A 66 3.09 -1.06 1.88
N ARG A 67 3.46 0.22 1.72
CA ARG A 67 4.13 0.72 0.50
C ARG A 67 5.53 0.15 0.33
N LEU A 68 6.32 0.15 1.41
CA LEU A 68 7.66 -0.42 1.40
C LEU A 68 7.61 -1.94 1.26
N ALA A 69 6.65 -2.59 1.93
CA ALA A 69 6.41 -4.02 1.81
C ALA A 69 6.19 -4.46 0.36
N ARG A 70 5.47 -3.69 -0.46
CA ARG A 70 5.29 -3.98 -1.91
C ARG A 70 6.57 -3.97 -2.73
N GLN A 71 7.65 -3.37 -2.23
CA GLN A 71 8.96 -3.38 -2.89
C GLN A 71 9.82 -4.57 -2.46
N VAL A 72 9.61 -5.04 -1.21
CA VAL A 72 10.44 -6.08 -0.59
C VAL A 72 9.82 -7.47 -0.71
N TYR A 73 8.52 -7.58 -0.56
CA TYR A 73 7.79 -8.84 -0.59
C TYR A 73 6.88 -8.88 -1.81
N GLN A 74 6.48 -10.10 -2.17
CA GLN A 74 5.51 -10.36 -3.22
C GLN A 74 4.34 -11.14 -2.65
N ASN A 75 3.16 -10.91 -3.21
CA ASN A 75 1.96 -11.66 -2.87
C ASN A 75 1.89 -12.96 -3.69
N LEU A 76 1.02 -13.88 -3.29
CA LEU A 76 0.65 -15.02 -4.15
C LEU A 76 -0.08 -14.51 -5.40
N ILE A 77 -0.94 -13.52 -5.21
CA ILE A 77 -1.74 -12.89 -6.27
C ILE A 77 -1.42 -11.40 -6.25
N GLY A 78 -0.92 -10.89 -7.38
CA GLY A 78 -0.57 -9.50 -7.55
C GLY A 78 -1.77 -8.63 -7.96
N ILE A 79 -1.51 -7.33 -8.05
CA ILE A 79 -2.45 -6.35 -8.60
C ILE A 79 -1.74 -5.53 -9.68
N ASP A 80 -2.39 -5.39 -10.84
CA ASP A 80 -1.89 -4.51 -11.89
C ASP A 80 -1.96 -3.05 -11.42
N PRO A 81 -0.84 -2.30 -11.42
CA PRO A 81 -0.81 -0.95 -10.89
C PRO A 81 -1.52 0.09 -11.76
N GLU A 82 -1.81 -0.24 -13.03
CA GLU A 82 -2.50 0.63 -13.98
C GLU A 82 -4.00 0.34 -14.00
N THR A 83 -4.39 -0.94 -14.06
CA THR A 83 -5.81 -1.35 -14.21
C THR A 83 -6.48 -1.69 -12.89
N GLY A 84 -5.72 -2.06 -11.86
CA GLY A 84 -6.24 -2.56 -10.59
C GLY A 84 -6.81 -3.98 -10.66
N GLU A 85 -6.63 -4.68 -11.78
CA GLU A 85 -7.02 -6.08 -11.95
C GLU A 85 -6.04 -7.01 -11.23
N THR A 86 -6.52 -8.18 -10.82
CA THR A 86 -5.69 -9.22 -10.19
C THR A 86 -4.81 -9.89 -11.25
N ILE A 87 -3.54 -10.10 -10.94
CA ILE A 87 -2.56 -10.76 -11.81
C ILE A 87 -1.84 -11.88 -11.06
N ALA A 88 -1.27 -12.84 -11.80
CA ALA A 88 -0.37 -13.82 -11.20
C ALA A 88 0.88 -13.15 -10.64
N GLU A 89 1.37 -13.66 -9.51
CA GLU A 89 2.64 -13.23 -8.91
C GLU A 89 3.42 -14.45 -8.41
N LEU A 90 3.42 -14.76 -7.10
CA LEU A 90 4.07 -16.00 -6.61
C LEU A 90 3.23 -17.26 -6.83
N ALA A 91 1.94 -17.12 -7.17
CA ALA A 91 1.10 -18.18 -7.68
C ALA A 91 0.80 -17.95 -9.17
N THR A 92 1.05 -18.97 -9.99
CA THR A 92 0.85 -18.97 -11.45
C THR A 92 -0.59 -19.24 -11.84
N ASP A 93 -1.30 -20.05 -11.04
CA ASP A 93 -2.69 -20.38 -11.24
C ASP A 93 -3.42 -20.61 -9.91
N TRP A 94 -4.75 -20.48 -9.94
CA TRP A 94 -5.60 -20.79 -8.79
C TRP A 94 -7.00 -21.24 -9.19
N THR A 95 -7.52 -22.22 -8.46
CA THR A 95 -8.85 -22.80 -8.74
C THR A 95 -9.65 -22.95 -7.45
N PHE A 96 -10.92 -22.54 -7.48
CA PHE A 96 -11.89 -22.83 -6.43
C PHE A 96 -12.57 -24.17 -6.67
N SER A 97 -12.90 -24.89 -5.59
CA SER A 97 -13.86 -26.00 -5.64
C SER A 97 -15.25 -25.50 -6.03
N ASP A 98 -16.11 -26.40 -6.52
CA ASP A 98 -17.47 -26.08 -6.96
C ASP A 98 -18.35 -25.45 -5.85
N ASP A 99 -18.09 -25.81 -4.59
CA ASP A 99 -18.77 -25.27 -3.40
C ASP A 99 -18.13 -23.99 -2.85
N GLY A 100 -16.98 -23.57 -3.40
CA GLY A 100 -16.22 -22.39 -2.96
C GLY A 100 -15.55 -22.55 -1.60
N LEU A 101 -15.48 -23.76 -1.06
CA LEU A 101 -14.89 -24.05 0.25
C LEU A 101 -13.41 -24.43 0.19
N GLN A 102 -12.85 -24.60 -1.00
CA GLN A 102 -11.42 -24.81 -1.19
C GLN A 102 -10.86 -23.90 -2.26
N LEU A 103 -9.66 -23.37 -2.03
CA LEU A 103 -8.84 -22.66 -3.01
C LEU A 103 -7.51 -23.40 -3.14
N VAL A 104 -7.22 -23.90 -4.34
CA VAL A 104 -5.93 -24.51 -4.69
C VAL A 104 -5.09 -23.49 -5.45
N LEU A 105 -3.85 -23.30 -5.03
CA LEU A 105 -2.87 -22.38 -5.60
C LEU A 105 -1.68 -23.18 -6.13
N GLU A 106 -1.26 -22.89 -7.36
CA GLU A 106 -0.02 -23.41 -7.96
C GLU A 106 1.08 -22.34 -7.89
N LEU A 107 2.18 -22.65 -7.21
CA LEU A 107 3.27 -21.71 -6.96
C LEU A 107 4.23 -21.61 -8.16
N GLU A 108 4.82 -20.44 -8.34
CA GLU A 108 5.97 -20.25 -9.24
C GLU A 108 7.15 -21.11 -8.74
N HIS A 109 7.88 -21.71 -9.68
CA HIS A 109 9.09 -22.48 -9.39
C HIS A 109 10.34 -21.59 -9.39
N ASP A 110 11.43 -22.08 -8.78
CA ASP A 110 12.75 -21.43 -8.82
C ASP A 110 12.77 -20.00 -8.25
N VAL A 111 11.88 -19.70 -7.29
CA VAL A 111 11.86 -18.43 -6.56
C VAL A 111 12.68 -18.55 -5.28
N SER A 112 13.65 -17.65 -5.12
CA SER A 112 14.45 -17.54 -3.89
C SER A 112 14.14 -16.24 -3.15
N PHE A 113 14.14 -16.32 -1.83
CA PHE A 113 14.11 -15.15 -0.96
C PHE A 113 15.48 -14.44 -0.95
N HIS A 114 15.50 -13.20 -0.47
CA HIS A 114 16.73 -12.42 -0.33
C HIS A 114 17.79 -13.05 0.60
N ASP A 115 17.38 -13.98 1.48
CA ASP A 115 18.27 -14.75 2.35
C ASP A 115 18.79 -16.05 1.71
N GLY A 116 18.39 -16.34 0.47
CA GLY A 116 18.80 -17.52 -0.29
C GLY A 116 17.96 -18.78 -0.04
N THR A 117 16.95 -18.73 0.83
CA THR A 117 15.97 -19.82 0.98
C THR A 117 15.01 -19.88 -0.21
N GLU A 118 14.39 -21.03 -0.44
CA GLU A 118 13.47 -21.24 -1.56
C GLU A 118 12.01 -21.07 -1.15
N LEU A 119 11.19 -20.59 -2.09
CA LEU A 119 9.73 -20.58 -1.95
C LEU A 119 9.18 -21.99 -2.15
N THR A 120 8.52 -22.50 -1.11
CA THR A 120 7.78 -23.77 -1.14
C THR A 120 6.38 -23.58 -0.56
N ALA A 121 5.50 -24.56 -0.79
CA ALA A 121 4.18 -24.60 -0.20
C ALA A 121 4.22 -24.55 1.33
N ASP A 122 5.22 -25.18 1.98
CA ASP A 122 5.40 -25.12 3.43
C ASP A 122 5.70 -23.69 3.92
N VAL A 123 6.44 -22.89 3.15
CA VAL A 123 6.67 -21.47 3.47
C VAL A 123 5.37 -20.69 3.41
N VAL A 124 4.52 -20.96 2.42
CA VAL A 124 3.21 -20.32 2.31
C VAL A 124 2.30 -20.70 3.49
N VAL A 125 2.24 -21.99 3.85
CA VAL A 125 1.50 -22.48 5.03
C VAL A 125 1.93 -21.71 6.28
N LYS A 126 3.24 -21.63 6.54
CA LYS A 126 3.77 -20.88 7.69
C LYS A 126 3.38 -19.40 7.70
N ASN A 127 3.34 -18.75 6.53
CA ASN A 127 2.91 -17.36 6.44
C ASN A 127 1.42 -17.21 6.80
N PHE A 128 0.55 -18.08 6.30
CA PHE A 128 -0.86 -18.09 6.69
C PHE A 128 -1.05 -18.40 8.19
N GLU A 129 -0.26 -19.32 8.75
CA GLU A 129 -0.22 -19.58 10.20
C GLU A 129 0.18 -18.34 11.00
N ARG A 130 1.24 -17.66 10.59
CA ARG A 130 1.68 -16.41 11.21
C ARG A 130 0.58 -15.35 11.17
N TRP A 131 -0.09 -15.15 10.03
CA TRP A 131 -1.16 -14.18 9.90
C TRP A 131 -2.41 -14.57 10.71
N GLY A 132 -2.72 -15.86 10.73
CA GLY A 132 -3.84 -16.42 11.48
C GLY A 132 -3.66 -16.40 12.99
N SER A 133 -2.42 -16.30 13.48
CA SER A 133 -2.08 -16.19 14.91
C SER A 133 -1.45 -14.84 15.28
N VAL A 134 -1.54 -13.83 14.41
CA VAL A 134 -0.89 -12.52 14.65
C VAL A 134 -1.45 -11.80 15.89
N ASN A 135 -2.68 -12.11 16.30
CA ASN A 135 -3.27 -11.62 17.55
C ASN A 135 -2.53 -12.13 18.79
N GLU A 136 -2.07 -13.38 18.78
CA GLU A 136 -1.27 -13.96 19.85
C GLU A 136 0.12 -13.32 19.85
N LEU A 137 0.72 -13.17 18.66
CA LEU A 137 2.02 -12.56 18.46
C LEU A 137 2.07 -11.11 18.99
N LEU A 138 1.02 -10.32 18.77
CA LEU A 138 0.93 -8.93 19.25
C LEU A 138 0.46 -8.82 20.71
N GLY A 139 -0.36 -9.76 21.17
CA GLY A 139 -1.08 -9.67 22.42
C GLY A 139 -2.18 -8.61 22.42
N ALA A 140 -3.07 -8.70 23.41
CA ALA A 140 -4.32 -7.93 23.43
C ALA A 140 -4.14 -6.41 23.48
N GLU A 141 -3.10 -5.90 24.14
CA GLU A 141 -2.86 -4.46 24.26
C GLU A 141 -2.40 -3.87 22.93
N ARG A 142 -1.38 -4.43 22.30
CA ARG A 142 -0.87 -3.95 21.02
C ARG A 142 -1.91 -4.12 19.92
N LEU A 143 -2.66 -5.22 19.90
CA LEU A 143 -3.75 -5.43 18.96
C LEU A 143 -4.82 -4.33 19.06
N ARG A 144 -5.15 -3.87 20.27
CA ARG A 144 -6.08 -2.72 20.46
C ARG A 144 -5.53 -1.42 19.87
N GLN A 145 -4.22 -1.21 19.96
CA GLN A 145 -3.57 0.01 19.45
C GLN A 145 -3.50 0.03 17.93
N VAL A 146 -3.17 -1.09 17.29
CA VAL A 146 -3.10 -1.20 15.81
C VAL A 146 -4.48 -1.33 15.14
N GLY A 147 -5.48 -1.80 15.90
CA GLY A 147 -6.84 -2.00 15.40
C GLY A 147 -7.03 -3.34 14.67
N ARG A 148 -8.05 -3.43 13.81
CA ARG A 148 -8.32 -4.65 13.04
C ARG A 148 -7.31 -4.82 11.93
N LEU A 149 -6.61 -5.94 11.90
CA LEU A 149 -5.63 -6.27 10.86
C LEU A 149 -6.29 -6.96 9.66
N PRO A 150 -5.69 -6.92 8.46
CA PRO A 150 -6.33 -7.38 7.23
C PRO A 150 -6.77 -8.84 7.29
N TYR A 151 -5.99 -9.71 7.93
CA TYR A 151 -6.38 -11.11 8.15
C TYR A 151 -7.76 -11.24 8.81
N SER A 152 -7.96 -10.58 9.95
CA SER A 152 -9.25 -10.62 10.67
C SER A 152 -10.41 -9.98 9.91
N VAL A 153 -10.13 -9.05 9.00
CA VAL A 153 -11.16 -8.44 8.14
C VAL A 153 -11.58 -9.40 7.03
N VAL A 154 -10.64 -10.12 6.44
CA VAL A 154 -10.90 -11.06 5.34
C VAL A 154 -11.52 -12.36 5.84
N PHE A 155 -10.97 -12.92 6.91
CA PHE A 155 -11.39 -14.22 7.44
C PHE A 155 -12.32 -14.12 8.64
N GLY A 156 -12.78 -12.92 9.04
CA GLY A 156 -13.73 -12.72 10.13
C GLY A 156 -13.17 -12.88 11.55
N GLY A 157 -11.99 -13.48 11.71
CA GLY A 157 -11.32 -13.73 12.98
C GLY A 157 -9.89 -14.24 12.80
N TYR A 158 -9.30 -14.72 13.89
CA TYR A 158 -8.00 -15.40 13.96
C TYR A 158 -8.21 -16.89 14.26
N PHE A 159 -7.19 -17.73 14.08
CA PHE A 159 -7.35 -19.20 14.22
C PHE A 159 -7.84 -19.67 15.59
N ASP A 160 -7.61 -18.91 16.65
CA ASP A 160 -8.13 -19.19 18.00
C ASP A 160 -9.61 -18.79 18.20
N GLN A 161 -10.31 -18.35 17.15
CA GLN A 161 -11.65 -17.79 17.22
C GLN A 161 -12.63 -18.51 16.29
N ASP A 162 -13.80 -18.86 16.82
CA ASP A 162 -14.89 -19.50 16.08
C ASP A 162 -15.36 -18.74 14.83
N ALA A 163 -15.09 -17.43 14.76
CA ALA A 163 -15.45 -16.59 13.63
C ALA A 163 -14.48 -16.69 12.44
N CYS A 164 -13.35 -17.40 12.59
CA CYS A 164 -12.36 -17.55 11.52
C CYS A 164 -12.88 -18.46 10.42
N LEU A 165 -12.98 -17.90 9.21
CA LEU A 165 -13.46 -18.59 8.02
C LEU A 165 -12.40 -19.49 7.39
N LEU A 166 -11.10 -19.20 7.59
CA LEU A 166 -10.03 -20.09 7.15
C LEU A 166 -9.87 -21.23 8.17
N GLU A 167 -10.16 -22.45 7.74
CA GLU A 167 -10.10 -23.66 8.57
C GLU A 167 -8.70 -24.27 8.56
N SER A 168 -8.09 -24.42 7.38
CA SER A 168 -6.75 -24.98 7.24
C SER A 168 -6.03 -24.46 6.00
N VAL A 169 -4.70 -24.54 6.05
CA VAL A 169 -3.81 -24.32 4.90
C VAL A 169 -2.84 -25.48 4.84
N GLU A 170 -2.80 -26.18 3.71
CA GLU A 170 -2.05 -27.43 3.56
C GLU A 170 -1.16 -27.39 2.32
N ALA A 171 0.09 -27.82 2.49
CA ALA A 171 0.98 -28.12 1.38
C ALA A 171 0.60 -29.50 0.80
N SER A 172 -0.15 -29.50 -0.30
CA SER A 172 -0.54 -30.74 -1.00
C SER A 172 0.62 -31.32 -1.83
N SER A 173 1.59 -30.49 -2.18
CA SER A 173 2.90 -30.85 -2.73
C SER A 173 3.89 -29.70 -2.47
N GLU A 174 5.12 -29.80 -2.96
CA GLU A 174 6.15 -28.75 -2.82
C GLU A 174 5.71 -27.38 -3.39
N HIS A 175 4.84 -27.36 -4.39
CA HIS A 175 4.40 -26.14 -5.08
C HIS A 175 2.87 -26.02 -5.18
N ILE A 176 2.12 -26.81 -4.41
CA ILE A 176 0.65 -26.74 -4.38
C ILE A 176 0.20 -26.46 -2.95
N VAL A 177 -0.53 -25.35 -2.78
CA VAL A 177 -1.13 -24.95 -1.50
C VAL A 177 -2.64 -25.04 -1.61
N THR A 178 -3.29 -25.67 -0.64
CA THR A 178 -4.74 -25.75 -0.56
C THR A 178 -5.22 -25.03 0.70
N LEU A 179 -6.09 -24.04 0.54
CA LEU A 179 -6.79 -23.37 1.64
C LEU A 179 -8.19 -23.97 1.73
N THR A 180 -8.63 -24.30 2.94
CA THR A 180 -9.98 -24.80 3.23
C THR A 180 -10.73 -23.80 4.09
N PHE A 181 -12.01 -23.54 3.76
CA PHE A 181 -12.86 -22.57 4.44
C PHE A 181 -14.11 -23.22 5.03
N THR A 182 -14.58 -22.66 6.14
CA THR A 182 -15.86 -23.07 6.75
C THR A 182 -17.07 -22.56 5.98
N GLU A 183 -16.93 -21.40 5.31
CA GLU A 183 -17.92 -20.79 4.41
C GLU A 183 -17.22 -20.05 3.27
N PRO A 184 -17.90 -19.79 2.12
CA PRO A 184 -17.29 -19.05 1.01
C PRO A 184 -16.86 -17.63 1.40
N VAL A 185 -15.56 -17.33 1.22
CA VAL A 185 -14.99 -16.01 1.53
C VAL A 185 -15.16 -15.06 0.34
N GLN A 186 -15.90 -13.97 0.56
CA GLN A 186 -16.21 -12.99 -0.49
C GLN A 186 -14.97 -12.19 -0.91
N ALA A 187 -14.80 -12.01 -2.22
CA ALA A 187 -13.70 -11.25 -2.83
C ALA A 187 -12.29 -11.71 -2.41
N LEU A 188 -12.12 -12.99 -2.01
CA LEU A 188 -10.86 -13.53 -1.48
C LEU A 188 -9.65 -13.25 -2.40
N ILE A 189 -9.75 -13.53 -3.70
CA ILE A 189 -8.65 -13.33 -4.66
C ILE A 189 -8.16 -11.88 -4.65
N ARG A 190 -9.08 -10.92 -4.61
CA ARG A 190 -8.73 -9.50 -4.54
C ARG A 190 -8.17 -9.11 -3.16
N SER A 191 -8.67 -9.73 -2.09
CA SER A 191 -8.16 -9.51 -0.74
C SER A 191 -6.72 -9.99 -0.58
N LEU A 192 -6.36 -11.12 -1.22
CA LEU A 192 -5.01 -11.68 -1.17
C LEU A 192 -3.94 -10.85 -1.89
N THR A 193 -4.33 -9.82 -2.65
CA THR A 193 -3.39 -8.82 -3.22
C THR A 193 -2.98 -7.75 -2.22
N HIS A 194 -3.49 -7.79 -0.99
CA HIS A 194 -3.16 -6.81 0.04
C HIS A 194 -1.75 -7.08 0.60
N PRO A 195 -0.89 -6.06 0.83
CA PRO A 195 0.51 -6.27 1.26
C PRO A 195 0.68 -7.05 2.57
N ALA A 196 -0.33 -7.04 3.44
CA ALA A 196 -0.34 -7.86 4.66
C ALA A 196 -0.38 -9.39 4.39
N PHE A 197 -0.69 -9.82 3.17
CA PHE A 197 -0.62 -11.21 2.71
C PHE A 197 0.59 -11.46 1.78
N ALA A 198 1.59 -10.58 1.80
CA ALA A 198 2.83 -10.79 1.07
C ALA A 198 3.70 -11.81 1.80
N ILE A 199 4.37 -12.68 1.04
CA ILE A 199 5.13 -13.81 1.57
C ILE A 199 6.52 -13.33 2.03
N SER A 200 6.87 -13.67 3.27
CA SER A 200 8.19 -13.44 3.86
C SER A 200 8.86 -14.76 4.25
N SER A 201 10.19 -14.77 4.28
CA SER A 201 10.97 -15.95 4.66
C SER A 201 10.85 -16.23 6.16
N PRO A 202 10.42 -17.44 6.56
CA PRO A 202 10.35 -17.84 7.97
C PRO A 202 11.70 -17.80 8.70
N GLU A 203 12.81 -17.99 7.99
CA GLU A 203 14.16 -17.95 8.58
C GLU A 203 14.55 -16.54 9.06
N SER A 204 13.85 -15.50 8.57
CA SER A 204 14.10 -14.11 8.97
C SER A 204 13.27 -13.62 10.17
N TRP A 205 12.31 -14.43 10.68
CA TRP A 205 11.36 -13.96 11.70
C TRP A 205 11.93 -13.90 13.12
N ALA A 206 12.93 -14.71 13.45
CA ALA A 206 13.37 -14.91 14.84
C ALA A 206 13.79 -13.59 15.53
N ASP A 207 14.62 -12.78 14.86
CA ASP A 207 15.09 -11.50 15.41
C ASP A 207 13.96 -10.45 15.45
N PHE A 208 13.07 -10.48 14.45
CA PHE A 208 11.91 -9.60 14.41
C PHE A 208 10.95 -9.90 15.58
N ASP A 209 10.60 -11.17 15.78
CA ASP A 209 9.64 -11.61 16.80
C ASP A 209 10.20 -11.35 18.21
N ALA A 210 11.50 -11.50 18.40
CA ALA A 210 12.16 -11.11 19.64
C ALA A 210 12.02 -9.60 19.91
N ALA A 211 12.23 -8.76 18.90
CA ALA A 211 12.12 -7.30 19.02
C ALA A 211 10.68 -6.78 19.11
N LEU A 212 9.70 -7.56 18.64
CA LEU A 212 8.27 -7.21 18.67
C LEU A 212 7.72 -7.04 20.10
N GLN A 213 8.38 -7.64 21.09
CA GLN A 213 8.04 -7.47 22.51
C GLN A 213 8.12 -5.99 22.94
N ASP A 214 9.07 -5.23 22.40
CA ASP A 214 9.34 -3.84 22.78
C ASP A 214 8.60 -2.81 21.93
N GLY A 215 8.08 -3.19 20.77
CA GLY A 215 7.57 -2.23 19.79
C GLY A 215 7.11 -2.90 18.51
N LEU A 216 6.67 -2.12 17.52
CA LEU A 216 6.67 -2.59 16.14
C LEU A 216 8.10 -2.35 15.64
N PRO A 217 8.91 -3.39 15.40
CA PRO A 217 10.31 -3.21 15.09
C PRO A 217 10.49 -3.01 13.58
N LEU A 218 11.59 -2.36 13.22
CA LEU A 218 12.05 -2.22 11.84
C LEU A 218 13.17 -3.23 11.54
N VAL A 219 13.07 -4.45 12.09
CA VAL A 219 14.05 -5.52 11.84
C VAL A 219 13.81 -6.10 10.45
N PRO A 220 14.77 -6.04 9.51
CA PRO A 220 14.61 -6.57 8.16
C PRO A 220 14.08 -8.01 8.12
N LEU A 221 13.01 -8.25 7.37
CA LEU A 221 12.61 -9.60 6.95
C LEU A 221 12.98 -9.83 5.49
N ALA A 222 13.29 -11.07 5.11
CA ALA A 222 13.61 -11.40 3.73
C ALA A 222 12.33 -11.64 2.92
N GLY A 223 12.28 -11.05 1.72
CA GLY A 223 11.20 -11.24 0.75
C GLY A 223 11.73 -11.75 -0.58
N THR A 224 10.91 -11.65 -1.62
CA THR A 224 11.27 -12.06 -3.00
C THR A 224 11.22 -10.88 -3.98
N GLY A 225 10.88 -9.68 -3.49
CA GLY A 225 10.68 -8.49 -4.31
C GLY A 225 11.96 -7.92 -4.94
N PRO A 226 11.82 -6.90 -5.81
CA PRO A 226 12.94 -6.28 -6.52
C PRO A 226 13.91 -5.49 -5.62
N TYR A 227 13.52 -5.23 -4.37
CA TYR A 227 14.34 -4.58 -3.35
C TYR A 227 14.44 -5.45 -2.12
N ARG A 228 15.52 -5.33 -1.36
CA ARG A 228 15.62 -5.81 0.03
C ARG A 228 15.75 -4.64 0.99
N TRP A 229 15.46 -4.84 2.27
CA TRP A 229 15.72 -3.80 3.27
C TRP A 229 17.22 -3.48 3.34
N GLY A 230 17.55 -2.19 3.29
CA GLY A 230 18.88 -1.66 3.64
C GLY A 230 18.94 -1.27 5.11
N ASP A 231 19.60 -0.15 5.42
CA ASP A 231 19.59 0.40 6.79
C ASP A 231 18.20 0.91 7.19
N THR A 232 17.67 0.36 8.27
CA THR A 232 16.37 0.72 8.86
C THR A 232 16.51 1.34 10.26
N SER A 233 17.73 1.44 10.78
CA SER A 233 18.01 1.85 12.16
C SER A 233 17.95 3.37 12.38
N GLY A 234 18.12 4.14 11.31
CA GLY A 234 18.12 5.60 11.34
C GLY A 234 16.75 6.25 11.11
N GLU A 235 16.78 7.56 10.85
CA GLU A 235 15.61 8.36 10.44
C GLU A 235 15.21 8.11 8.98
N THR A 236 16.15 7.59 8.18
CA THR A 236 15.94 7.19 6.78
C THR A 236 15.78 5.68 6.72
N ILE A 237 14.81 5.21 5.96
CA ILE A 237 14.67 3.79 5.63
C ILE A 237 15.28 3.54 4.26
N GLY A 238 16.30 2.67 4.21
CA GLY A 238 16.95 2.24 2.99
C GLY A 238 16.28 1.02 2.36
N LEU A 239 16.21 1.00 1.03
CA LEU A 239 15.96 -0.19 0.23
C LEU A 239 17.10 -0.38 -0.76
N GLU A 240 17.68 -1.58 -0.79
CA GLU A 240 18.76 -1.94 -1.69
C GLU A 240 18.22 -2.68 -2.91
N SER A 241 18.65 -2.29 -4.11
CA SER A 241 18.17 -2.95 -5.33
C SER A 241 18.77 -4.36 -5.47
N VAL A 242 17.95 -5.35 -5.86
CA VAL A 242 18.40 -6.72 -6.12
C VAL A 242 18.92 -6.89 -7.56
N ASN A 243 18.49 -6.04 -8.51
CA ASN A 243 18.75 -6.18 -9.95
C ASN A 243 19.60 -5.03 -10.54
N ASP A 244 20.66 -4.63 -9.85
CA ASP A 244 21.59 -3.55 -10.27
C ASP A 244 20.90 -2.20 -10.59
N GLY A 245 19.81 -1.89 -9.87
CA GLY A 245 19.09 -0.62 -9.96
C GLY A 245 19.57 0.46 -8.99
N HIS A 246 18.79 1.53 -8.87
CA HIS A 246 19.01 2.56 -7.86
C HIS A 246 18.55 2.08 -6.48
N ASP A 247 19.42 2.17 -5.48
CA ASP A 247 19.00 2.09 -4.08
C ASP A 247 18.05 3.24 -3.76
N VAL A 248 17.15 3.03 -2.80
CA VAL A 248 16.15 4.02 -2.41
C VAL A 248 16.37 4.43 -0.96
N ALA A 249 16.33 5.73 -0.70
CA ALA A 249 16.28 6.30 0.63
C ALA A 249 14.92 6.96 0.85
N VAL A 250 14.21 6.52 1.88
CA VAL A 250 12.89 7.03 2.24
C VAL A 250 13.01 7.88 3.50
N LEU A 251 12.72 9.17 3.37
CA LEU A 251 12.87 10.18 4.41
C LEU A 251 11.49 10.60 4.93
N ALA A 252 11.24 10.37 6.21
CA ALA A 252 10.03 10.85 6.88
C ALA A 252 10.14 12.35 7.20
N ILE A 253 9.42 13.18 6.45
CA ILE A 253 9.40 14.63 6.59
C ILE A 253 7.93 15.06 6.71
N PRO A 254 7.40 15.17 7.94
CA PRO A 254 5.96 15.41 8.14
C PRO A 254 5.45 16.73 7.57
N ASN A 255 6.29 17.77 7.55
CA ASN A 255 5.88 19.09 7.08
C ASN A 255 5.95 19.19 5.55
N LEU A 256 4.82 19.47 4.90
CA LEU A 256 4.73 19.62 3.44
C LEU A 256 5.69 20.68 2.86
N HIS A 257 5.89 21.81 3.53
CA HIS A 257 6.78 22.87 3.01
C HIS A 257 8.25 22.49 3.14
N GLU A 258 8.60 21.68 4.14
CA GLU A 258 9.96 21.11 4.25
C GLU A 258 10.21 20.08 3.14
N ARG A 259 9.19 19.27 2.77
CA ARG A 259 9.29 18.38 1.60
C ARG A 259 9.48 19.16 0.31
N LEU A 260 8.72 20.23 0.09
CA LEU A 260 8.87 21.12 -1.07
C LEU A 260 10.27 21.74 -1.12
N TYR A 261 10.75 22.30 0.00
CA TYR A 261 12.10 22.84 0.11
C TYR A 261 13.18 21.76 -0.19
N GLY A 262 12.98 20.54 0.29
CA GLY A 262 13.85 19.41 0.01
C GLY A 262 13.92 19.07 -1.48
N LEU A 263 12.80 19.14 -2.19
CA LEU A 263 12.75 18.98 -3.65
C LEU A 263 13.50 20.12 -4.37
N ASP A 264 13.21 21.38 -4.02
CA ASP A 264 13.83 22.56 -4.65
C ASP A 264 15.34 22.64 -4.46
N THR A 265 15.82 22.19 -3.30
CA THR A 265 17.26 22.14 -2.98
C THR A 265 17.94 20.85 -3.41
N GLN A 266 17.24 19.98 -4.16
CA GLN A 266 17.73 18.69 -4.63
C GLN A 266 18.20 17.76 -3.51
N GLN A 267 17.65 17.91 -2.30
CA GLN A 267 17.81 16.97 -1.18
C GLN A 267 16.87 15.77 -1.33
N LEU A 268 15.73 15.96 -1.99
CA LEU A 268 14.80 14.93 -2.43
C LEU A 268 14.75 14.88 -3.95
N ASP A 269 14.51 13.70 -4.51
CA ASP A 269 14.26 13.52 -5.95
C ASP A 269 12.75 13.50 -6.24
N VAL A 270 11.95 13.05 -5.27
CA VAL A 270 10.49 13.06 -5.31
C VAL A 270 9.94 13.16 -3.87
N PHE A 271 8.71 13.62 -3.72
CA PHE A 271 7.95 13.44 -2.48
C PHE A 271 6.49 13.12 -2.76
N ASP A 272 5.82 12.51 -1.79
CA ASP A 272 4.39 12.19 -1.85
C ASP A 272 3.54 13.08 -0.92
N ALA A 273 2.21 12.95 -1.00
CA ALA A 273 1.22 13.78 -0.32
C ALA A 273 1.34 15.26 -0.76
N VAL A 274 1.22 15.49 -2.06
CA VAL A 274 1.04 16.83 -2.65
C VAL A 274 -0.38 17.30 -2.33
N SER A 275 -0.53 18.51 -1.78
CA SER A 275 -1.84 19.08 -1.45
C SER A 275 -2.20 20.26 -2.37
N PRO A 276 -3.49 20.66 -2.43
CA PRO A 276 -3.91 21.87 -3.17
C PRO A 276 -3.11 23.13 -2.82
N ALA A 277 -2.58 23.21 -1.59
CA ALA A 277 -1.87 24.39 -1.10
C ALA A 277 -0.59 24.70 -1.89
N ILE A 278 0.11 23.68 -2.39
CA ILE A 278 1.38 23.83 -3.11
C ILE A 278 1.29 23.42 -4.59
N LEU A 279 0.17 22.85 -5.03
CA LEU A 279 0.02 22.32 -6.39
C LEU A 279 0.30 23.38 -7.46
N ARG A 280 -0.22 24.60 -7.27
CA ARG A 280 0.01 25.71 -8.21
C ARG A 280 1.50 26.06 -8.32
N GLU A 281 2.19 26.11 -7.19
CA GLU A 281 3.62 26.42 -7.14
C GLU A 281 4.44 25.34 -7.85
N LEU A 282 4.19 24.06 -7.57
CA LEU A 282 4.85 22.94 -8.23
C LEU A 282 4.72 23.00 -9.76
N VAL A 283 3.50 23.24 -10.26
CA VAL A 283 3.24 23.33 -11.70
C VAL A 283 3.92 24.56 -12.31
N GLN A 284 3.89 25.71 -11.64
CA GLN A 284 4.54 26.93 -12.12
C GLN A 284 6.08 26.81 -12.15
N SER A 285 6.65 26.05 -11.22
CA SER A 285 8.08 25.73 -11.16
C SER A 285 8.51 24.64 -12.14
N GLY A 286 7.58 24.07 -12.91
CA GLY A 286 7.87 23.07 -13.95
C GLY A 286 8.05 21.65 -13.44
N TYR A 287 7.67 21.35 -12.20
CA TYR A 287 7.67 19.98 -11.68
C TYR A 287 6.57 19.15 -12.31
N GLN A 288 6.87 17.87 -12.53
CA GLN A 288 5.85 16.89 -12.89
C GLN A 288 5.08 16.47 -11.64
N VAL A 289 3.77 16.70 -11.64
CA VAL A 289 2.87 16.20 -10.60
C VAL A 289 2.12 15.01 -11.18
N LEU A 290 2.35 13.83 -10.61
CA LEU A 290 1.68 12.59 -11.02
C LEU A 290 0.36 12.46 -10.25
N GLN A 291 -0.74 12.84 -10.88
CA GLN A 291 -2.06 12.67 -10.30
C GLN A 291 -2.52 11.21 -10.42
N ARG A 292 -3.13 10.67 -9.35
CA ARG A 292 -3.76 9.35 -9.34
C ARG A 292 -5.22 9.52 -8.96
N ASP A 293 -6.09 8.73 -9.57
CA ASP A 293 -7.51 8.74 -9.19
C ASP A 293 -7.64 8.29 -7.72
N PRO A 294 -8.27 9.12 -6.85
CA PRO A 294 -8.36 8.79 -5.45
C PRO A 294 -9.37 7.66 -5.24
N LEU A 295 -8.91 6.54 -4.68
CA LEU A 295 -9.77 5.51 -4.09
C LEU A 295 -10.14 5.89 -2.65
N ALA A 296 -10.68 7.09 -2.47
CA ALA A 296 -10.90 7.66 -1.13
C ALA A 296 -12.26 8.35 -1.00
N VAL A 297 -12.73 8.44 0.24
CA VAL A 297 -13.92 9.18 0.65
C VAL A 297 -13.62 9.96 1.91
N LEU A 298 -13.93 11.27 1.90
CA LEU A 298 -13.95 12.08 3.12
C LEU A 298 -15.35 11.99 3.72
N TYR A 299 -15.44 11.57 4.99
CA TYR A 299 -16.71 11.40 5.68
C TYR A 299 -16.65 11.86 7.13
N LEU A 300 -17.83 12.16 7.68
CA LEU A 300 -18.03 12.43 9.11
C LEU A 300 -18.62 11.19 9.78
N GLY A 301 -17.83 10.53 10.63
CA GLY A 301 -18.32 9.42 11.45
C GLY A 301 -19.22 9.92 12.58
N MET A 302 -20.37 9.28 12.78
CA MET A 302 -21.30 9.59 13.89
C MET A 302 -21.38 8.39 14.83
N ASN A 303 -20.83 8.51 16.03
CA ASN A 303 -20.81 7.42 17.00
C ASN A 303 -22.23 7.17 17.56
N GLN A 304 -22.92 6.15 17.06
CA GLN A 304 -24.27 5.80 17.49
C GLN A 304 -24.34 5.23 18.90
N ALA A 305 -23.23 4.98 19.59
CA ALA A 305 -23.25 4.67 21.03
C ALA A 305 -23.51 5.92 21.89
N HIS A 306 -23.21 7.12 21.38
CA HIS A 306 -23.44 8.38 22.09
C HIS A 306 -24.96 8.67 22.21
N PRO A 307 -25.50 9.02 23.38
CA PRO A 307 -26.94 9.17 23.60
C PRO A 307 -27.65 10.08 22.59
N VAL A 308 -27.05 11.23 22.27
CA VAL A 308 -27.61 12.19 21.29
C VAL A 308 -27.57 11.64 19.86
N MET A 309 -26.50 10.91 19.50
CA MET A 309 -26.30 10.40 18.13
C MET A 309 -27.09 9.11 17.86
N GLN A 310 -27.69 8.48 18.88
CA GLN A 310 -28.64 7.38 18.70
C GLN A 310 -29.89 7.83 17.94
N ASN A 311 -30.31 9.09 18.11
CA ASN A 311 -31.49 9.62 17.45
C ASN A 311 -31.23 9.89 15.96
N LEU A 312 -31.99 9.22 15.09
CA LEU A 312 -31.89 9.38 13.63
C LEU A 312 -32.11 10.82 13.18
N HIS A 313 -33.07 11.54 13.76
CA HIS A 313 -33.35 12.92 13.38
C HIS A 313 -32.16 13.84 13.66
N VAL A 314 -31.41 13.62 14.74
CA VAL A 314 -30.20 14.39 15.02
C VAL A 314 -29.14 14.13 13.95
N ARG A 315 -28.91 12.87 13.58
CA ARG A 315 -27.95 12.51 12.51
C ARG A 315 -28.35 13.12 11.16
N GLN A 316 -29.62 13.09 10.82
CA GLN A 316 -30.14 13.71 9.60
C GLN A 316 -30.04 15.24 9.64
N ALA A 317 -30.24 15.86 10.80
CA ALA A 317 -30.06 17.29 10.98
C ALA A 317 -28.60 17.70 10.75
N VAL A 318 -27.64 16.96 11.31
CA VAL A 318 -26.20 17.16 11.05
C VAL A 318 -25.92 17.06 9.55
N ALA A 319 -26.45 16.05 8.86
CA ALA A 319 -26.23 15.88 7.42
C ALA A 319 -26.81 17.04 6.58
N HIS A 320 -27.98 17.58 6.95
CA HIS A 320 -28.59 18.74 6.30
C HIS A 320 -27.93 20.08 6.68
N ALA A 321 -27.20 20.15 7.80
CA ALA A 321 -26.46 21.35 8.18
C ALA A 321 -25.17 21.56 7.37
N LEU A 322 -24.75 20.56 6.59
CA LEU A 322 -23.52 20.59 5.80
C LEU A 322 -23.79 20.94 4.32
N PHE A 323 -23.26 22.08 3.87
CA PHE A 323 -23.29 22.51 2.48
C PHE A 323 -22.13 21.88 1.69
N ARG A 324 -22.24 20.56 1.45
CA ARG A 324 -21.15 19.74 0.89
C ARG A 324 -20.68 20.17 -0.51
N GLY A 325 -21.56 20.75 -1.33
CA GLY A 325 -21.18 21.28 -2.65
C GLY A 325 -20.15 22.40 -2.52
N ASP A 326 -20.51 23.45 -1.77
CA ASP A 326 -19.62 24.58 -1.48
C ASP A 326 -18.29 24.14 -0.84
N MET A 327 -18.34 23.13 0.05
CA MET A 327 -17.14 22.56 0.65
C MET A 327 -16.23 21.88 -0.37
N VAL A 328 -16.79 21.10 -1.30
CA VAL A 328 -16.01 20.46 -2.36
C VAL A 328 -15.38 21.53 -3.25
N ASP A 329 -16.18 22.49 -3.73
CA ASP A 329 -15.72 23.54 -4.66
C ASP A 329 -14.65 24.46 -4.04
N SER A 330 -14.68 24.68 -2.73
CA SER A 330 -13.75 25.60 -2.05
C SER A 330 -12.53 24.94 -1.41
N LEU A 331 -12.60 23.65 -1.06
CA LEU A 331 -11.56 22.97 -0.26
C LEU A 331 -10.87 21.80 -0.98
N GLN A 332 -11.40 21.32 -2.10
CA GLN A 332 -10.91 20.12 -2.77
C GLN A 332 -10.29 20.44 -4.14
N LEU A 333 -9.54 19.48 -4.70
CA LEU A 333 -8.99 19.60 -6.06
C LEU A 333 -10.10 19.52 -7.10
N ASP A 334 -9.88 20.20 -8.23
CA ASP A 334 -10.72 20.08 -9.43
C ASP A 334 -10.88 18.59 -9.81
N GLY A 335 -12.12 18.16 -10.05
CA GLY A 335 -12.48 16.76 -10.28
C GLY A 335 -13.03 16.02 -9.06
N SER A 336 -12.91 16.58 -7.85
CA SER A 336 -13.61 16.10 -6.66
C SER A 336 -15.13 16.33 -6.79
N TYR A 337 -15.93 15.47 -6.15
CA TYR A 337 -17.39 15.58 -6.18
C TYR A 337 -18.02 15.15 -4.84
N VAL A 338 -19.27 15.55 -4.64
CA VAL A 338 -20.02 15.20 -3.41
C VAL A 338 -20.29 13.68 -3.35
N ALA A 339 -19.79 13.04 -2.31
CA ALA A 339 -20.06 11.63 -2.05
C ALA A 339 -21.51 11.43 -1.56
N HIS A 340 -22.28 10.61 -2.27
CA HIS A 340 -23.64 10.18 -1.87
C HIS A 340 -23.69 8.74 -1.36
N GLN A 341 -22.61 8.00 -1.55
CA GLN A 341 -22.39 6.63 -1.11
C GLN A 341 -20.97 6.52 -0.57
N PHE A 342 -20.73 5.52 0.29
CA PHE A 342 -19.42 5.36 0.94
C PHE A 342 -18.35 4.87 -0.03
N ASN A 343 -18.70 3.99 -0.96
CA ASN A 343 -17.75 3.42 -1.91
C ASN A 343 -17.51 4.37 -3.10
N PRO A 344 -16.25 4.62 -3.48
CA PRO A 344 -15.92 5.27 -4.74
C PRO A 344 -16.52 4.53 -5.95
N PRO A 345 -16.92 5.25 -7.02
CA PRO A 345 -17.52 4.68 -8.23
C PRO A 345 -16.56 3.75 -8.99
N SER A 346 -15.25 3.88 -8.78
CA SER A 346 -14.22 3.01 -9.33
C SER A 346 -14.13 1.64 -8.65
N LEU A 347 -14.74 1.45 -7.48
CA LEU A 347 -14.64 0.22 -6.71
C LEU A 347 -15.86 -0.69 -6.83
N LEU A 348 -17.05 -0.11 -6.87
CA LEU A 348 -18.32 -0.83 -6.83
C LEU A 348 -19.36 -0.10 -7.68
N GLU A 349 -20.27 -0.87 -8.29
CA GLU A 349 -21.46 -0.31 -8.92
C GLU A 349 -22.27 0.48 -7.89
N ARG A 350 -22.73 1.66 -8.32
CA ARG A 350 -23.47 2.59 -7.48
C ARG A 350 -24.90 2.70 -7.98
N SER A 351 -25.83 2.83 -7.04
CA SER A 351 -27.21 3.21 -7.37
C SER A 351 -27.34 4.74 -7.37
N ASP A 352 -27.97 5.29 -8.40
CA ASP A 352 -28.37 6.70 -8.40
C ASP A 352 -29.61 6.95 -7.54
N GLU A 353 -30.33 5.89 -7.16
CA GLU A 353 -31.55 5.94 -6.33
C GLU A 353 -31.21 5.88 -4.83
N VAL A 354 -30.37 6.81 -4.37
CA VAL A 354 -30.00 6.92 -2.95
C VAL A 354 -30.59 8.16 -2.30
N THR A 355 -30.99 8.02 -1.03
CA THR A 355 -31.43 9.17 -0.23
C THR A 355 -30.25 10.13 -0.04
N THR A 356 -30.45 11.39 -0.42
CA THR A 356 -29.44 12.44 -0.28
C THR A 356 -29.83 13.46 0.80
N TYR A 357 -28.81 14.02 1.45
CA TYR A 357 -28.94 15.06 2.47
C TYR A 357 -28.21 16.30 1.97
N ASN A 358 -28.91 17.13 1.19
CA ASN A 358 -28.37 18.41 0.72
C ASN A 358 -28.48 19.47 1.82
N GLY A 359 -27.68 20.52 1.72
CA GLY A 359 -27.68 21.63 2.67
C GLY A 359 -29.06 22.30 2.77
N ASP A 360 -29.68 22.21 3.94
CA ASP A 360 -30.98 22.81 4.27
C ASP A 360 -31.08 23.05 5.79
N LEU A 361 -30.74 24.27 6.21
CA LEU A 361 -30.74 24.65 7.63
C LEU A 361 -32.15 24.61 8.24
N ASN A 362 -33.20 24.92 7.47
CA ASN A 362 -34.57 24.88 8.00
C ASN A 362 -34.97 23.44 8.32
N ARG A 363 -34.63 22.50 7.42
CA ARG A 363 -34.86 21.08 7.66
C ARG A 363 -34.03 20.56 8.82
N ALA A 364 -32.76 20.97 8.93
CA ALA A 364 -31.93 20.62 10.09
C ALA A 364 -32.55 21.10 11.41
N THR A 365 -32.95 22.37 11.50
CA THR A 365 -33.60 22.92 12.70
C THR A 365 -34.90 22.19 13.06
N ASN A 366 -35.73 21.90 12.06
CA ASN A 366 -36.98 21.15 12.28
C ASN A 366 -36.72 19.72 12.78
N LEU A 367 -35.70 19.05 12.26
CA LEU A 367 -35.31 17.72 12.71
C LEU A 367 -34.76 17.73 14.15
N LEU A 368 -33.97 18.73 14.53
CA LEU A 368 -33.51 18.88 15.92
C LEU A 368 -34.67 19.13 16.89
N ALA A 369 -35.63 19.98 16.50
CA ALA A 369 -36.83 20.23 17.30
C ALA A 369 -37.67 18.94 17.46
N ALA A 370 -37.85 18.17 16.37
CA ALA A 370 -38.54 16.89 16.41
C ALA A 370 -37.79 15.81 17.22
N ALA A 371 -36.46 15.94 17.33
CA ALA A 371 -35.64 15.06 18.16
C ALA A 371 -35.70 15.40 19.65
N GLY A 372 -36.23 16.57 20.02
CA GLY A 372 -36.15 17.11 21.38
C GLY A 372 -34.71 17.39 21.81
N TYR A 373 -33.86 17.81 20.87
CA TYR A 373 -32.47 18.14 21.18
C TYR A 373 -32.39 19.54 21.79
N ASP A 374 -31.88 19.64 23.02
CA ASP A 374 -31.87 20.87 23.81
C ASP A 374 -30.59 21.70 23.63
N GLY A 375 -29.73 21.31 22.68
CA GLY A 375 -28.52 22.05 22.31
C GLY A 375 -27.29 21.70 23.15
N GLU A 376 -27.29 20.53 23.80
CA GLU A 376 -26.15 20.06 24.59
C GLU A 376 -24.90 19.91 23.72
N PRO A 377 -23.72 20.40 24.14
CA PRO A 377 -22.51 20.27 23.34
C PRO A 377 -22.19 18.81 22.96
N ILE A 378 -21.78 18.62 21.72
CA ILE A 378 -21.28 17.34 21.21
C ILE A 378 -19.80 17.51 20.92
N GLU A 379 -18.96 16.61 21.44
CA GLU A 379 -17.53 16.63 21.14
C GLU A 379 -17.27 16.22 19.68
N PHE A 380 -16.52 17.07 18.97
CA PHE A 380 -16.07 16.80 17.61
C PHE A 380 -14.58 16.50 17.60
N TRP A 381 -14.24 15.27 17.25
CA TRP A 381 -12.87 14.78 17.19
C TRP A 381 -12.36 14.88 15.75
N TYR A 382 -11.21 15.52 15.57
CA TYR A 382 -10.51 15.58 14.28
C TYR A 382 -9.02 15.35 14.51
N PRO A 383 -8.32 14.67 13.59
CA PRO A 383 -6.90 14.40 13.73
C PRO A 383 -6.11 15.71 13.60
N THR A 384 -5.22 15.98 14.55
CA THR A 384 -4.24 17.07 14.48
C THR A 384 -2.88 16.47 14.12
N GLY A 385 -2.28 16.87 12.99
CA GLY A 385 -0.96 16.37 12.56
C GLY A 385 -0.98 15.14 11.66
N ALA A 386 -2.10 14.83 11.00
CA ALA A 386 -2.16 13.85 9.93
C ALA A 386 -2.46 14.53 8.60
N GLU A 387 -1.50 14.56 7.68
CA GLU A 387 -1.79 14.78 6.27
C GLU A 387 -2.30 13.45 5.70
N ARG A 388 -3.62 13.31 5.56
CA ARG A 388 -4.16 12.12 4.91
C ARG A 388 -3.78 12.19 3.43
N VAL A 389 -3.02 11.18 2.99
CA VAL A 389 -2.42 11.01 1.64
C VAL A 389 -3.45 10.88 0.50
N TYR A 390 -4.70 11.24 0.74
CA TYR A 390 -5.85 11.02 -0.14
C TYR A 390 -6.55 12.32 -0.56
N MET A 391 -5.93 13.48 -0.32
CA MET A 391 -6.37 14.78 -0.86
C MET A 391 -5.35 15.34 -1.83
#